data_AF-A0A524EZN3-F1
#
_entry.id   AF-A0A524EZN3-F1
#
_cell.length_a   1.000
_cell.length_b   1.000
_cell.length_c   1.000
_cell.angle_alpha   90.00
_cell.angle_beta   90.00
_cell.angle_gamma   90.00
#
_symmetry.space_group_name_H-M   'P 1'
#
loop_
_entity.id
_entity.type
_entity.pdbx_description
1 polymer ?
#
loop_
_entity_poly.entity_id
_entity_poly.type
_entity_poly.pdbx_seq_one_letter_code
_entity_poly.pdbx_strand_id
1 'polypeptide(L)'
;MRKILQKTKKKQKIPLDVKINILVYVIINLGLFFLNWIDTSYYWFVWCATGWGIGLLMYLSIRFITRKKRSGSSTGFLIHLSVYIIMTLYFLYLDMFTGRDLSNPITWAFFPISAWGTLLFSHFLSMLFIQIREKPEEPRARKRYTLFNAFIAHLFIFLCANKYMLIVNLLTGFDTKWYLYPLGGTLLALAIHLIVTILELIPIKNLQLKILLYHLFIFIVVCAYIIFDDWLSTGGLYWYWPVGGWSLGILLHLIYYYVVQVVRRKKSN
;
A
#
# COMPACT_ATOMS: atom_id res chain seq x y z
N MET A 1 51.90 10.98 3.95
CA MET A 1 51.06 12.12 4.42
C MET A 1 49.59 11.80 4.16
N ARG A 2 49.05 10.86 4.97
CA ARG A 2 47.65 10.45 4.97
C ARG A 2 46.82 11.64 5.47
N LYS A 3 46.18 12.39 4.56
CA LYS A 3 44.96 13.15 4.91
C LYS A 3 43.90 12.10 5.23
N ILE A 4 43.95 11.61 6.47
CA ILE A 4 42.87 10.91 7.14
C ILE A 4 41.68 11.87 7.05
N LEU A 5 40.84 11.64 6.06
CA LEU A 5 39.53 12.26 5.93
C LEU A 5 38.75 11.90 7.19
N GLN A 6 38.83 12.75 8.20
CA GLN A 6 37.81 12.88 9.22
C GLN A 6 36.52 13.32 8.51
N LYS A 7 35.87 12.37 7.82
CA LYS A 7 34.44 12.44 7.57
C LYS A 7 33.80 12.33 8.95
N THR A 8 33.68 13.48 9.62
CA THR A 8 32.80 13.63 10.77
C THR A 8 31.44 13.07 10.35
N LYS A 9 31.10 11.87 10.84
CA LYS A 9 29.80 11.25 10.66
C LYS A 9 28.79 12.20 11.32
N LYS A 10 28.27 13.15 10.56
CA LYS A 10 27.22 14.06 11.01
C LYS A 10 26.08 13.16 11.51
N LYS A 11 25.80 13.18 12.82
CA LYS A 11 24.73 12.38 13.43
C LYS A 11 23.47 12.60 12.60
N GLN A 12 23.02 11.56 11.92
CA GLN A 12 21.89 11.68 11.01
C GLN A 12 20.63 11.84 11.87
N LYS A 13 20.14 13.07 11.98
CA LYS A 13 18.93 13.37 12.74
C LYS A 13 17.75 12.62 12.10
N ILE A 14 16.88 12.05 12.92
CA ILE A 14 15.59 11.50 12.47
C ILE A 14 14.82 12.64 11.78
N PRO A 15 14.35 12.46 10.53
CA PRO A 15 13.57 13.46 9.84
C PRO A 15 12.31 13.86 10.60
N LEU A 16 11.92 15.12 10.50
CA LEU A 16 10.79 15.68 11.24
C LEU A 16 9.48 14.94 10.96
N ASP A 17 9.23 14.59 9.69
CA ASP A 17 8.03 13.86 9.28
C ASP A 17 7.94 12.46 9.91
N VAL A 18 9.06 11.76 10.10
CA VAL A 18 9.09 10.49 10.84
C VAL A 18 8.70 10.71 12.30
N LYS A 19 9.24 11.77 12.92
CA LYS A 19 8.89 12.10 14.31
C LYS A 19 7.40 12.41 14.46
N ILE A 20 6.84 13.18 13.52
CA ILE A 20 5.42 13.53 13.52
C ILE A 20 4.56 12.28 13.40
N ASN A 21 4.86 11.36 12.46
CA ASN A 21 4.10 10.12 12.30
C ASN A 21 4.15 9.23 13.55
N ILE A 22 5.32 9.09 14.18
CA ILE A 22 5.47 8.35 15.44
C ILE A 22 4.68 9.04 16.56
N LEU A 23 4.76 10.37 16.67
CA LEU A 23 4.04 11.13 17.69
C LEU A 23 2.52 11.01 17.53
N VAL A 24 2.01 11.18 16.31
CA VAL A 24 0.58 11.01 16.00
C VAL A 24 0.13 9.59 16.36
N TYR A 25 0.91 8.57 15.96
CA TYR A 25 0.63 7.19 16.33
C TYR A 25 0.52 7.01 17.86
N VAL A 26 1.47 7.53 18.63
CA VAL A 26 1.46 7.42 20.10
C VAL A 26 0.28 8.16 20.71
N ILE A 27 0.02 9.41 20.31
CA ILE A 27 -1.07 10.22 20.86
C ILE A 27 -2.43 9.57 20.60
N ILE A 28 -2.69 9.16 19.34
CA ILE A 28 -3.96 8.55 18.98
C ILE A 28 -4.18 7.24 19.73
N ASN A 29 -3.16 6.36 19.80
CA ASN A 29 -3.31 5.08 20.49
C ASN A 29 -3.44 5.21 22.00
N LEU A 30 -2.79 6.20 22.63
CA LEU A 30 -3.05 6.50 24.04
C LEU A 30 -4.48 6.98 24.25
N GLY A 31 -4.99 7.85 23.38
CA GLY A 31 -6.39 8.29 23.42
C GLY A 31 -7.37 7.12 23.28
N LEU A 32 -7.16 6.25 22.29
CA LEU A 32 -8.00 5.05 22.09
C LEU A 32 -7.89 4.07 23.26
N PHE A 33 -6.69 3.91 23.84
CA PHE A 33 -6.49 3.11 25.05
C PHE A 33 -7.34 3.64 26.21
N PHE A 34 -7.30 4.94 26.50
CA PHE A 34 -8.10 5.53 27.58
C PHE A 34 -9.61 5.48 27.30
N LEU A 35 -10.02 5.70 26.05
CA LEU A 35 -11.43 5.55 25.65
C LEU A 35 -11.91 4.11 25.85
N ASN A 36 -11.12 3.14 25.43
CA ASN A 36 -11.45 1.74 25.60
C ASN A 36 -11.39 1.31 27.08
N TRP A 37 -10.51 1.91 27.89
CA TRP A 37 -10.46 1.64 29.33
C TRP A 37 -11.78 1.97 30.03
N ILE A 38 -12.54 2.94 29.51
CA ILE A 38 -13.86 3.32 30.03
C ILE A 38 -14.94 2.32 29.57
N ASP A 39 -14.77 1.70 28.40
CA ASP A 39 -15.67 0.70 27.81
C ASP A 39 -15.02 -0.71 27.88
N THR A 40 -15.16 -1.35 29.04
CA THR A 40 -14.36 -2.54 29.43
C THR A 40 -14.82 -3.86 28.80
N SER A 41 -15.82 -3.86 27.93
CA SER A 41 -16.39 -5.10 27.40
C SER A 41 -15.39 -5.88 26.52
N TYR A 42 -14.48 -5.17 25.85
CA TYR A 42 -13.51 -5.76 24.93
C TYR A 42 -12.36 -4.79 24.65
N TYR A 43 -11.11 -5.26 24.63
CA TYR A 43 -9.93 -4.45 24.33
C TYR A 43 -9.77 -4.13 22.83
N TRP A 44 -10.77 -3.48 22.23
CA TRP A 44 -10.77 -3.13 20.82
C TRP A 44 -9.62 -2.19 20.41
N PHE A 45 -9.05 -1.42 21.35
CA PHE A 45 -7.93 -0.51 21.08
C PHE A 45 -6.71 -1.26 20.51
N VAL A 46 -6.53 -2.54 20.88
CA VAL A 46 -5.42 -3.37 20.41
C VAL A 46 -5.45 -3.48 18.89
N TRP A 47 -6.62 -3.67 18.27
CA TRP A 47 -6.74 -3.79 16.81
C TRP A 47 -6.41 -2.49 16.10
N CYS A 48 -6.84 -1.35 16.66
CA CYS A 48 -6.47 -0.04 16.14
C CYS A 48 -4.96 0.18 16.24
N ALA A 49 -4.37 -0.15 17.39
CA ALA A 49 -2.94 0.00 17.64
C ALA A 49 -2.11 -0.88 16.71
N THR A 50 -2.43 -2.16 16.59
CA THR A 50 -1.69 -3.06 15.71
C THR A 50 -1.89 -2.70 14.25
N GLY A 51 -3.11 -2.38 13.81
CA GLY A 51 -3.38 -1.97 12.42
C GLY A 51 -2.61 -0.71 12.02
N TRP A 52 -2.63 0.33 12.85
CA TRP A 52 -1.85 1.55 12.62
C TRP A 52 -0.35 1.32 12.77
N GLY A 53 0.05 0.43 13.67
CA GLY A 53 1.44 0.08 13.94
C GLY A 53 2.08 -0.58 12.73
N ILE A 54 1.35 -1.44 12.03
CA ILE A 54 1.76 -2.01 10.75
C ILE A 54 1.96 -0.92 9.69
N GLY A 55 1.02 0.03 9.57
CA GLY A 55 1.17 1.16 8.65
C GLY A 55 2.43 2.00 8.94
N LEU A 56 2.70 2.26 10.22
CA LEU A 56 3.92 2.96 10.66
C LEU A 56 5.19 2.15 10.33
N LEU A 57 5.20 0.84 10.59
CA LEU A 57 6.32 -0.04 10.26
C LEU A 57 6.61 -0.07 8.76
N MET A 58 5.57 -0.15 7.92
CA MET A 58 5.70 -0.09 6.47
C MET A 58 6.28 1.27 6.00
N TYR A 59 5.79 2.37 6.56
CA TYR A 59 6.33 3.70 6.25
C TYR A 59 7.83 3.80 6.62
N LEU A 60 8.20 3.31 7.80
CA LEU A 60 9.59 3.31 8.26
C LEU A 60 10.48 2.40 7.40
N SER A 61 10.01 1.22 7.00
CA SER A 61 10.76 0.27 6.17
C SER A 61 11.02 0.86 4.78
N ILE A 62 9.99 1.42 4.13
CA ILE A 62 10.10 2.10 2.83
C ILE A 62 11.14 3.22 2.91
N ARG A 63 11.06 4.04 3.96
CA ARG A 63 12.00 5.15 4.16
C ARG A 63 13.43 4.66 4.41
N PHE A 64 13.61 3.60 5.17
CA PHE A 64 14.93 3.02 5.44
C PHE A 64 15.57 2.47 4.16
N ILE A 65 14.79 1.75 3.35
CA ILE A 65 15.24 1.17 2.08
C ILE A 65 15.60 2.28 1.08
N THR A 66 14.71 3.27 0.91
CA THR A 66 14.91 4.37 -0.05
C THR A 66 16.06 5.31 0.33
N ARG A 67 16.34 5.48 1.63
CA ARG A 67 17.46 6.31 2.11
C ARG A 67 18.84 5.82 1.66
N LYS A 68 19.03 4.53 1.43
CA LYS A 68 20.35 3.98 1.04
C LYS A 68 20.78 4.38 -0.38
N LYS A 69 20.08 5.31 -1.06
CA LYS A 69 20.34 5.77 -2.44
C LYS A 69 20.55 4.62 -3.42
N ARG A 70 19.94 3.46 -3.15
CA ARG A 70 19.83 2.40 -4.16
C ARG A 70 18.77 2.86 -5.15
N SER A 71 19.15 3.64 -6.15
CA SER A 71 18.28 3.91 -7.29
C SER A 71 18.38 2.71 -8.22
N GLY A 72 17.32 1.91 -8.29
CA GLY A 72 17.31 0.72 -9.11
C GLY A 72 16.08 -0.12 -8.90
N SER A 73 15.87 -1.07 -9.80
CA SER A 73 14.74 -2.00 -9.76
C SER A 73 14.69 -2.74 -8.41
N SER A 74 15.85 -3.14 -7.85
CA SER A 74 15.95 -3.85 -6.56
C SER A 74 15.31 -3.12 -5.38
N THR A 75 15.22 -1.78 -5.41
CA THR A 75 14.57 -1.01 -4.32
C THR A 75 13.08 -1.24 -4.28
N GLY A 76 12.42 -1.30 -5.44
CA GLY A 76 11.00 -1.64 -5.53
C GLY A 76 10.74 -3.03 -4.98
N PHE A 77 11.56 -4.01 -5.36
CA PHE A 77 11.43 -5.37 -4.82
C PHE A 77 11.66 -5.44 -3.31
N LEU A 78 12.69 -4.78 -2.78
CA LEU A 78 12.96 -4.75 -1.34
C LEU A 78 11.81 -4.13 -0.54
N ILE A 79 11.13 -3.11 -1.10
CA ILE A 79 9.93 -2.55 -0.50
C ILE A 79 8.84 -3.62 -0.40
N HIS A 80 8.50 -4.27 -1.51
CA HIS A 80 7.47 -5.33 -1.52
C HIS A 80 7.82 -6.49 -0.59
N LEU A 81 9.08 -6.93 -0.57
CA LEU A 81 9.56 -7.96 0.36
C LEU A 81 9.40 -7.53 1.82
N SER A 82 9.75 -6.28 2.15
CA SER A 82 9.58 -5.78 3.53
C SER A 82 8.11 -5.71 3.93
N VAL A 83 7.24 -5.28 3.02
CA VAL A 83 5.79 -5.24 3.22
C VAL A 83 5.24 -6.65 3.42
N TYR A 84 5.67 -7.61 2.59
CA TYR A 84 5.28 -9.02 2.72
C TYR A 84 5.66 -9.61 4.08
N ILE A 85 6.88 -9.36 4.56
CA ILE A 85 7.33 -9.86 5.87
C ILE A 85 6.48 -9.26 6.99
N ILE A 86 6.27 -7.94 6.98
CA ILE A 86 5.47 -7.24 7.99
C ILE A 86 4.03 -7.76 8.01
N MET A 87 3.41 -7.88 6.83
CA MET A 87 2.03 -8.36 6.70
C MET A 87 1.89 -9.84 7.07
N THR A 88 2.85 -10.69 6.71
CA THR A 88 2.87 -12.11 7.10
C THR A 88 2.91 -12.25 8.62
N LEU A 89 3.81 -11.53 9.30
CA LEU A 89 3.86 -11.54 10.76
C LEU A 89 2.57 -11.03 11.38
N TYR A 90 1.94 -10.04 10.76
CA TYR A 90 0.65 -9.53 11.22
C TYR A 90 -0.49 -10.52 11.03
N PHE A 91 -0.59 -11.21 9.89
CA PHE A 91 -1.61 -12.23 9.67
C PHE A 91 -1.44 -13.42 10.62
N LEU A 92 -0.20 -13.86 10.86
CA LEU A 92 0.09 -14.87 11.87
C LEU A 92 -0.34 -14.41 13.27
N TYR A 93 -0.05 -13.16 13.62
CA TYR A 93 -0.55 -12.56 14.86
C TYR A 93 -2.08 -12.58 14.90
N LEU A 94 -2.78 -12.12 13.85
CA LEU A 94 -4.24 -12.14 13.83
C LEU A 94 -4.81 -13.55 13.98
N ASP A 95 -4.26 -14.53 13.26
CA ASP A 95 -4.71 -15.93 13.31
C ASP A 95 -4.47 -16.55 14.68
N MET A 96 -3.35 -16.26 15.36
CA MET A 96 -3.12 -16.71 16.74
C MET A 96 -4.15 -16.15 17.75
N PHE A 97 -4.67 -14.94 17.52
CA PHE A 97 -5.60 -14.28 18.45
C PHE A 97 -7.09 -14.47 18.06
N THR A 98 -7.37 -14.92 16.84
CA THR A 98 -8.73 -15.13 16.31
C THR A 98 -9.05 -16.61 16.05
N GLY A 99 -8.06 -17.40 15.63
CA GLY A 99 -8.11 -18.85 15.43
C GLY A 99 -7.98 -19.58 16.77
N ARG A 100 -9.07 -19.59 17.54
CA ARG A 100 -9.15 -20.25 18.86
C ARG A 100 -9.24 -21.77 18.73
N ASP A 101 -8.15 -22.39 18.31
CA ASP A 101 -7.84 -23.77 18.68
C ASP A 101 -6.33 -23.98 18.64
N LEU A 102 -5.70 -24.12 19.82
CA LEU A 102 -4.26 -24.40 19.92
C LEU A 102 -3.88 -25.75 19.29
N SER A 103 -4.86 -26.65 19.08
CA SER A 103 -4.65 -27.90 18.36
C SER A 103 -4.59 -27.73 16.83
N ASN A 104 -5.02 -26.57 16.31
CA ASN A 104 -4.93 -26.22 14.89
C ASN A 104 -4.33 -24.81 14.72
N PRO A 105 -3.00 -24.65 14.91
CA PRO A 105 -2.36 -23.35 15.12
C PRO A 105 -2.31 -22.42 13.90
N ILE A 106 -2.74 -22.85 12.71
CA ILE A 106 -2.84 -22.00 11.52
C ILE A 106 -4.15 -22.31 10.80
N THR A 107 -5.19 -21.53 11.07
CA THR A 107 -6.53 -21.83 10.55
C THR A 107 -6.78 -21.10 9.24
N TRP A 108 -6.47 -19.81 9.17
CA TRP A 108 -6.77 -19.01 7.98
C TRP A 108 -5.61 -18.16 7.48
N ALA A 109 -4.59 -17.84 8.30
CA ALA A 109 -3.50 -16.96 7.84
C ALA A 109 -2.69 -17.55 6.68
N PHE A 110 -2.65 -18.88 6.54
CA PHE A 110 -1.96 -19.53 5.44
C PHE A 110 -2.43 -19.02 4.08
N PHE A 111 -3.73 -18.81 3.88
CA PHE A 111 -4.30 -18.40 2.59
C PHE A 111 -3.82 -17.00 2.11
N PRO A 112 -3.96 -15.92 2.90
CA PRO A 112 -3.42 -14.63 2.49
C PRO A 112 -1.89 -14.64 2.41
N ILE A 113 -1.19 -15.38 3.28
CA ILE A 113 0.28 -15.49 3.22
C ILE A 113 0.73 -16.15 1.91
N SER A 114 0.14 -17.27 1.54
CA SER A 114 0.50 -18.00 0.32
C SER A 114 0.13 -17.22 -0.95
N ALA A 115 -1.02 -16.54 -0.95
CA ALA A 115 -1.42 -15.65 -2.04
C ALA A 115 -0.44 -14.49 -2.21
N TRP A 116 -0.06 -13.83 -1.13
CA TRP A 116 0.92 -12.75 -1.15
C TRP A 116 2.34 -13.23 -1.48
N GLY A 117 2.70 -14.44 -1.05
CA GLY A 117 3.96 -15.09 -1.40
C GLY A 117 4.05 -15.32 -2.91
N THR A 118 2.94 -15.76 -3.52
CA THR A 118 2.82 -15.90 -4.98
C THR A 118 2.97 -14.54 -5.69
N LEU A 119 2.32 -13.48 -5.19
CA LEU A 119 2.47 -12.13 -5.73
C LEU A 119 3.93 -11.65 -5.68
N LEU A 120 4.59 -11.83 -4.54
CA LEU A 120 5.99 -11.43 -4.35
C LEU A 120 6.93 -12.21 -5.26
N PHE A 121 6.73 -13.52 -5.39
CA PHE A 121 7.53 -14.37 -6.27
C PHE A 121 7.35 -13.99 -7.74
N SER A 122 6.11 -13.78 -8.20
CA SER A 122 5.85 -13.28 -9.56
C SER A 122 6.46 -11.90 -9.79
N HIS A 123 6.51 -11.03 -8.78
CA HIS A 123 7.20 -9.75 -8.87
C HIS A 123 8.72 -9.93 -9.01
N PHE A 124 9.32 -10.88 -8.29
CA PHE A 124 10.73 -11.22 -8.44
C PHE A 124 11.06 -11.71 -9.86
N LEU A 125 10.27 -12.65 -10.41
CA LEU A 125 10.45 -13.14 -11.78
C LEU A 125 10.29 -12.02 -12.82
N SER A 126 9.24 -11.20 -12.67
CA SER A 126 8.99 -10.07 -13.56
C SER A 126 10.17 -9.09 -13.57
N MET A 127 10.80 -8.89 -12.42
CA MET A 127 11.97 -8.04 -12.28
C MET A 127 13.20 -8.58 -13.01
N LEU A 128 13.46 -9.89 -12.90
CA LEU A 128 14.53 -10.55 -13.65
C LEU A 128 14.30 -10.39 -15.15
N PHE A 129 13.06 -10.60 -15.60
CA PHE A 129 12.68 -10.45 -17.00
C PHE A 129 12.83 -9.02 -17.54
N ILE A 130 12.48 -8.00 -16.73
CA ILE A 130 12.67 -6.60 -17.13
C ILE A 130 14.16 -6.22 -17.16
N GLN A 131 14.99 -6.81 -16.30
CA GLN A 131 16.43 -6.52 -16.25
C GLN A 131 17.18 -7.04 -17.47
N ILE A 132 16.75 -8.16 -18.07
CA ILE A 132 17.40 -8.74 -19.26
C ILE A 132 17.02 -8.04 -20.57
N ARG A 133 15.95 -7.24 -20.59
CA ARG A 133 15.51 -6.58 -21.81
C ARG A 133 16.27 -5.27 -22.05
N GLU A 134 16.67 -5.05 -23.30
CA GLU A 134 17.26 -3.81 -23.75
C GLU A 134 16.29 -2.63 -23.59
N LYS A 135 16.83 -1.51 -23.13
CA LYS A 135 16.06 -0.28 -22.91
C LYS A 135 16.33 0.68 -24.07
N PRO A 136 15.30 1.38 -24.57
CA PRO A 136 15.51 2.44 -25.56
C PRO A 136 16.50 3.51 -25.06
N GLU A 137 17.31 4.02 -25.99
CA GLU A 137 18.24 5.12 -25.70
C GLU A 137 17.49 6.44 -25.46
N GLU A 138 16.48 6.73 -26.29
CA GLU A 138 15.71 7.96 -26.22
C GLU A 138 14.97 8.08 -24.86
N PRO A 139 15.14 9.19 -24.10
CA PRO A 139 14.58 9.31 -22.75
C PRO A 139 13.05 9.17 -22.68
N ARG A 140 12.32 9.68 -23.68
CA ARG A 140 10.86 9.58 -23.71
C ARG A 140 10.41 8.15 -24.01
N ALA A 141 10.98 7.50 -25.02
CA ALA A 141 10.74 6.08 -25.28
C ALA A 141 11.09 5.21 -24.06
N ARG A 142 12.21 5.48 -23.38
CA ARG A 142 12.62 4.77 -22.16
C ARG A 142 11.61 4.92 -21.03
N LYS A 143 11.05 6.11 -20.82
CA LYS A 143 9.99 6.34 -19.82
C LYS A 143 8.74 5.51 -20.15
N ARG A 144 8.26 5.60 -21.39
CA ARG A 144 7.08 4.83 -21.87
C ARG A 144 7.30 3.33 -21.73
N TYR A 145 8.45 2.85 -22.18
CA TYR A 145 8.87 1.46 -22.06
C TYR A 145 8.89 0.98 -20.60
N THR A 146 9.42 1.80 -19.68
CA THR A 146 9.49 1.43 -18.25
C THR A 146 8.11 1.34 -17.64
N LEU A 147 7.23 2.31 -17.93
CA LEU A 147 5.85 2.31 -17.43
C LEU A 147 5.04 1.14 -17.99
N PHE A 148 5.15 0.88 -19.29
CA PHE A 148 4.46 -0.24 -19.94
C PHE A 148 4.91 -1.59 -19.39
N ASN A 149 6.23 -1.83 -19.28
CA ASN A 149 6.71 -3.08 -18.70
C ASN A 149 6.35 -3.22 -17.21
N ALA A 150 6.32 -2.13 -16.45
CA ALA A 150 5.82 -2.15 -15.08
C ALA A 150 4.35 -2.59 -15.06
N PHE A 151 3.50 -2.05 -15.93
CA PHE A 151 2.11 -2.48 -16.06
C PHE A 151 1.99 -3.96 -16.45
N ILE A 152 2.74 -4.42 -17.46
CA ILE A 152 2.74 -5.82 -17.89
C ILE A 152 3.19 -6.76 -16.76
N ALA A 153 4.19 -6.37 -15.97
CA ALA A 153 4.59 -7.13 -14.79
C ALA A 153 3.45 -7.25 -13.78
N HIS A 154 2.74 -6.17 -13.48
CA HIS A 154 1.61 -6.20 -12.55
C HIS A 154 0.41 -6.98 -13.11
N LEU A 155 0.16 -6.93 -14.42
CA LEU A 155 -0.85 -7.76 -15.07
C LEU A 155 -0.50 -9.24 -14.97
N PHE A 156 0.77 -9.61 -15.20
CA PHE A 156 1.24 -10.98 -15.02
C PHE A 156 1.08 -11.45 -13.57
N ILE A 157 1.51 -10.64 -12.61
CA ILE A 157 1.35 -10.89 -11.17
C ILE A 157 -0.12 -11.09 -10.81
N PHE A 158 -1.01 -10.24 -11.32
CA PHE A 158 -2.47 -10.36 -11.17
C PHE A 158 -2.97 -11.71 -11.67
N LEU A 159 -2.61 -12.11 -12.89
CA LEU A 159 -3.05 -13.39 -13.47
C LEU A 159 -2.55 -14.59 -12.65
N CYS A 160 -1.30 -14.57 -12.19
CA CYS A 160 -0.73 -15.63 -11.36
C CYS A 160 -1.47 -15.79 -10.03
N ALA A 161 -1.69 -14.68 -9.30
CA ALA A 161 -2.36 -14.74 -8.00
C ALA A 161 -3.82 -15.14 -8.12
N ASN A 162 -4.54 -14.66 -9.15
CA ASN A 162 -5.92 -15.04 -9.38
C ASN A 162 -6.05 -16.51 -9.77
N LYS A 163 -5.15 -17.02 -10.64
CA LYS A 163 -5.11 -18.45 -10.96
C LYS A 163 -4.83 -19.28 -9.70
N TYR A 164 -3.89 -18.87 -8.86
CA TYR A 164 -3.60 -19.55 -7.60
C TYR A 164 -4.82 -19.60 -6.67
N MET A 165 -5.47 -18.45 -6.44
CA MET A 165 -6.64 -18.38 -5.56
C MET A 165 -7.84 -19.16 -6.11
N LEU A 166 -8.03 -19.20 -7.44
CA LEU A 166 -9.04 -20.05 -8.06
C LEU A 166 -8.75 -21.54 -7.78
N ILE A 167 -7.49 -21.98 -7.92
CA ILE A 167 -7.09 -23.36 -7.60
C ILE A 167 -7.35 -23.67 -6.13
N VAL A 168 -6.94 -22.79 -5.21
CA VAL A 168 -7.22 -22.97 -3.77
C VAL A 168 -8.72 -23.13 -3.53
N ASN A 169 -9.54 -22.26 -4.12
CA ASN A 169 -10.99 -22.30 -3.96
C ASN A 169 -11.61 -23.60 -4.52
N LEU A 170 -11.08 -24.13 -5.63
CA LEU A 170 -11.48 -25.42 -6.18
C LEU A 170 -11.11 -26.59 -5.25
N LEU A 171 -9.98 -26.49 -4.53
CA LEU A 171 -9.49 -27.53 -3.63
C LEU A 171 -10.15 -27.51 -2.25
N THR A 172 -10.55 -26.34 -1.75
CA THR A 172 -11.14 -26.18 -0.41
C THR A 172 -12.67 -26.15 -0.40
N GLY A 173 -13.31 -26.24 -1.58
CA GLY A 173 -14.76 -26.12 -1.74
C GLY A 173 -15.23 -24.68 -1.99
N PHE A 174 -16.41 -24.55 -2.63
CA PHE A 174 -17.00 -23.26 -3.02
C PHE A 174 -17.85 -22.58 -1.95
N ASP A 175 -17.99 -23.19 -0.78
CA ASP A 175 -18.85 -22.69 0.31
C ASP A 175 -18.46 -21.28 0.75
N THR A 176 -17.17 -20.99 0.62
CA THR A 176 -16.60 -19.66 0.85
C THR A 176 -15.99 -19.16 -0.45
N LYS A 177 -16.52 -18.08 -1.01
CA LYS A 177 -16.04 -17.46 -2.26
C LYS A 177 -14.73 -16.68 -2.05
N TRP A 178 -13.73 -17.29 -1.39
CA TRP A 178 -12.49 -16.63 -1.00
C TRP A 178 -11.75 -16.00 -2.16
N TYR A 179 -11.85 -16.58 -3.37
CA TYR A 179 -11.19 -16.03 -4.54
C TYR A 179 -11.66 -14.62 -4.92
N LEU A 180 -12.88 -14.21 -4.53
CA LEU A 180 -13.43 -12.89 -4.89
C LEU A 180 -12.68 -11.74 -4.21
N TYR A 181 -12.23 -11.89 -2.97
CA TYR A 181 -11.57 -10.81 -2.23
C TYR A 181 -10.16 -10.49 -2.78
N PRO A 182 -9.26 -11.48 -2.98
CA PRO A 182 -8.00 -11.25 -3.69
C PRO A 182 -8.21 -10.78 -5.12
N LEU A 183 -9.23 -11.29 -5.82
CA LEU A 183 -9.53 -10.85 -7.18
C LEU A 183 -9.92 -9.38 -7.21
N GLY A 184 -10.83 -8.96 -6.35
CA GLY A 184 -11.23 -7.57 -6.19
C GLY A 184 -10.07 -6.66 -5.79
N GLY A 185 -9.33 -7.02 -4.74
CA GLY A 185 -8.19 -6.24 -4.26
C GLY A 185 -7.04 -6.14 -5.26
N THR A 186 -6.68 -7.23 -5.94
CA THR A 186 -5.63 -7.21 -6.97
C THR A 186 -6.08 -6.53 -8.25
N LEU A 187 -7.36 -6.64 -8.63
CA LEU A 187 -7.94 -5.91 -9.76
C LEU A 187 -7.94 -4.41 -9.50
N LEU A 188 -8.32 -4.01 -8.28
CA LEU A 188 -8.24 -2.63 -7.81
C LEU A 188 -6.81 -2.10 -7.90
N ALA A 189 -5.82 -2.86 -7.42
CA ALA A 189 -4.42 -2.48 -7.54
C ALA A 189 -3.98 -2.34 -8.99
N LEU A 190 -4.36 -3.28 -9.87
CA LEU A 190 -4.05 -3.23 -11.30
C LEU A 190 -4.69 -2.01 -11.98
N ALA A 191 -5.96 -1.69 -11.64
CA ALA A 191 -6.65 -0.51 -12.13
C ALA A 191 -5.91 0.77 -11.69
N ILE A 192 -5.54 0.88 -10.42
CA ILE A 192 -4.73 2.02 -9.92
C ILE A 192 -3.42 2.14 -10.70
N HIS A 193 -2.69 1.04 -10.93
CA HIS A 193 -1.47 1.05 -11.73
C HIS A 193 -1.69 1.49 -13.19
N LEU A 194 -2.79 1.04 -13.82
CA LEU A 194 -3.16 1.45 -15.17
C LEU A 194 -3.40 2.96 -15.24
N ILE A 195 -4.20 3.50 -14.32
CA ILE A 195 -4.45 4.95 -14.28
C ILE A 195 -3.19 5.74 -13.96
N VAL A 196 -2.38 5.27 -13.03
CA VAL A 196 -1.11 5.94 -12.72
C VAL A 196 -0.23 6.00 -13.96
N THR A 197 -0.19 4.90 -14.73
CA THR A 197 0.52 4.82 -16.00
C THR A 197 -0.04 5.81 -17.02
N ILE A 198 -1.36 5.85 -17.22
CA ILE A 198 -2.02 6.78 -18.16
C ILE A 198 -1.71 8.24 -17.78
N LEU A 199 -1.91 8.61 -16.50
CA LEU A 199 -1.66 9.97 -16.01
C LEU A 199 -0.16 10.35 -16.06
N GLU A 200 0.75 9.38 -15.96
CA GLU A 200 2.20 9.61 -16.16
C GLU A 200 2.59 9.84 -17.62
N LEU A 201 1.76 9.40 -18.56
CA LEU A 201 1.93 9.62 -20.01
C LEU A 201 1.33 10.96 -20.47
N ILE A 202 0.33 11.48 -19.76
CA ILE A 202 -0.24 12.79 -20.03
C ILE A 202 0.72 13.89 -19.54
N PRO A 203 1.07 14.90 -20.36
CA PRO A 203 2.04 15.94 -20.00
C PRO A 203 1.45 17.02 -19.09
N ILE A 204 0.94 16.64 -17.91
CA ILE A 204 0.40 17.56 -16.91
C ILE A 204 1.56 18.27 -16.20
N LYS A 205 1.78 19.56 -16.52
CA LYS A 205 2.86 20.37 -15.93
C LYS A 205 2.65 20.69 -14.45
N ASN A 206 1.40 20.83 -14.01
CA ASN A 206 1.07 21.16 -12.62
C ASN A 206 1.10 19.88 -11.75
N LEU A 207 2.21 19.68 -11.03
CA LEU A 207 2.39 18.54 -10.13
C LEU A 207 1.28 18.40 -9.09
N GLN A 208 0.77 19.52 -8.56
CA GLN A 208 -0.25 19.48 -7.53
C GLN A 208 -1.61 19.03 -8.10
N LEU A 209 -1.95 19.48 -9.30
CA LEU A 209 -3.14 19.00 -10.02
C LEU A 209 -3.00 17.51 -10.33
N LYS A 210 -1.81 17.08 -10.75
CA LYS A 210 -1.51 15.68 -11.02
C LYS A 210 -1.69 14.80 -9.78
N ILE A 211 -1.17 15.25 -8.62
CA ILE A 211 -1.38 14.58 -7.33
C ILE A 211 -2.86 14.52 -6.96
N LEU A 212 -3.60 15.61 -7.13
CA LEU A 212 -5.03 15.65 -6.86
C LEU A 212 -5.78 14.64 -7.74
N LEU A 213 -5.47 14.57 -9.03
CA LEU A 213 -6.07 13.60 -9.96
C LEU A 213 -5.77 12.15 -9.56
N TYR A 214 -4.55 11.86 -9.09
CA TYR A 214 -4.24 10.53 -8.54
C TYR A 214 -5.15 10.18 -7.36
N HIS A 215 -5.25 11.08 -6.38
CA HIS A 215 -6.03 10.83 -5.18
C HIS A 215 -7.52 10.69 -5.51
N LEU A 216 -8.07 11.59 -6.33
CA LEU A 216 -9.47 11.54 -6.75
C LEU A 216 -9.79 10.25 -7.49
N PHE A 217 -8.91 9.80 -8.39
CA PHE A 217 -9.17 8.58 -9.12
C PHE A 217 -9.08 7.35 -8.21
N ILE A 218 -8.02 7.24 -7.41
CA ILE A 218 -7.87 6.15 -6.43
C ILE A 218 -9.09 6.10 -5.53
N PHE A 219 -9.56 7.25 -5.05
CA PHE A 219 -10.79 7.38 -4.27
C PHE A 219 -12.00 6.77 -4.98
N ILE A 220 -12.25 7.14 -6.24
CA ILE A 220 -13.39 6.62 -7.02
C ILE A 220 -13.32 5.10 -7.13
N VAL A 221 -12.16 4.53 -7.51
CA VAL A 221 -12.06 3.07 -7.69
C VAL A 221 -12.19 2.33 -6.37
N VAL A 222 -11.54 2.82 -5.31
CA VAL A 222 -11.61 2.20 -3.97
C VAL A 222 -13.03 2.25 -3.45
N CYS A 223 -13.73 3.39 -3.56
CA CYS A 223 -15.11 3.50 -3.10
C CYS A 223 -16.07 2.64 -3.93
N ALA A 224 -15.91 2.60 -5.25
CA ALA A 224 -16.71 1.72 -6.11
C ALA A 224 -16.50 0.24 -5.74
N TYR A 225 -15.25 -0.16 -5.45
CA TYR A 225 -14.95 -1.51 -4.99
C TYR A 225 -15.58 -1.82 -3.63
N ILE A 226 -15.44 -0.92 -2.64
CA ILE A 226 -16.04 -1.11 -1.31
C ILE A 226 -17.57 -1.20 -1.40
N ILE A 227 -18.21 -0.34 -2.19
CA ILE A 227 -19.67 -0.38 -2.41
C ILE A 227 -20.08 -1.71 -3.04
N PHE A 228 -19.31 -2.18 -4.02
CA PHE A 228 -19.57 -3.45 -4.69
C PHE A 228 -19.40 -4.65 -3.75
N ASP A 229 -18.32 -4.67 -2.96
CA ASP A 229 -18.00 -5.71 -1.98
C ASP A 229 -19.07 -5.79 -0.88
N ASP A 230 -19.48 -4.63 -0.38
CA ASP A 230 -20.56 -4.51 0.60
C ASP A 230 -21.90 -5.02 0.04
N TRP A 231 -22.26 -4.58 -1.17
CA TRP A 231 -23.49 -5.04 -1.82
C TRP A 231 -23.51 -6.56 -2.01
N LEU A 232 -22.37 -7.16 -2.41
CA LEU A 232 -22.26 -8.61 -2.56
C LEU A 232 -22.29 -9.38 -1.23
N SER A 233 -21.75 -8.80 -0.17
CA SER A 233 -21.59 -9.48 1.12
C SER A 233 -22.81 -9.35 2.03
N THR A 234 -23.50 -8.20 1.99
CA THR A 234 -24.59 -7.88 2.93
C THR A 234 -25.93 -7.57 2.26
N GLY A 235 -25.94 -7.36 0.93
CA GLY A 235 -27.11 -6.86 0.21
C GLY A 235 -27.44 -5.39 0.52
N GLY A 236 -26.59 -4.67 1.26
CA GLY A 236 -26.80 -3.29 1.69
C GLY A 236 -25.56 -2.39 1.51
N LEU A 237 -25.64 -1.16 2.05
CA LEU A 237 -24.58 -0.15 2.05
C LEU A 237 -24.12 0.17 3.48
N TYR A 238 -23.60 -0.82 4.21
CA TYR A 238 -23.08 -0.66 5.57
C TYR A 238 -21.68 -0.04 5.63
N TRP A 239 -20.95 -0.02 4.52
CA TRP A 239 -19.61 0.58 4.39
C TRP A 239 -19.67 2.03 3.90
N TYR A 240 -20.67 2.81 4.32
CA TYR A 240 -20.72 4.25 4.02
C TYR A 240 -19.66 5.05 4.79
N TRP A 241 -19.22 4.56 5.96
CA TRP A 241 -18.27 5.28 6.81
C TRP A 241 -16.83 5.33 6.26
N PRO A 242 -16.26 4.28 5.62
CA PRO A 242 -14.96 4.39 4.95
C PRO A 242 -15.07 5.29 3.72
N VAL A 243 -16.17 5.20 2.95
CA VAL A 243 -16.43 6.11 1.83
C VAL A 243 -16.49 7.57 2.32
N GLY A 244 -17.18 7.83 3.43
CA GLY A 244 -17.24 9.16 4.06
C GLY A 244 -15.86 9.65 4.56
N GLY A 245 -15.10 8.80 5.26
CA GLY A 245 -13.75 9.14 5.74
C GLY A 245 -12.78 9.45 4.60
N TRP A 246 -12.82 8.65 3.54
CA TRP A 246 -12.02 8.89 2.34
C TRP A 246 -12.47 10.15 1.58
N SER A 247 -13.78 10.43 1.54
CA SER A 247 -14.34 11.65 0.93
C SER A 247 -13.81 12.90 1.65
N LEU A 248 -13.77 12.88 2.98
CA LEU A 248 -13.18 13.94 3.78
C LEU A 248 -11.68 14.11 3.48
N GLY A 249 -10.94 13.01 3.32
CA GLY A 249 -9.53 13.04 2.91
C GLY A 249 -9.30 13.74 1.57
N ILE A 250 -10.17 13.49 0.57
CA ILE A 250 -10.12 14.17 -0.74
C ILE A 250 -10.49 15.64 -0.60
N LEU A 251 -11.51 15.98 0.17
CA LEU A 251 -11.90 17.36 0.44
C LEU A 251 -10.73 18.15 1.06
N LEU A 252 -10.03 17.57 2.03
CA LEU A 252 -8.84 18.18 2.63
C LEU A 252 -7.72 18.39 1.60
N HIS A 253 -7.51 17.45 0.68
CA HIS A 253 -6.55 17.63 -0.41
C HIS A 253 -6.96 18.74 -1.39
N LEU A 254 -8.25 18.87 -1.70
CA LEU A 254 -8.80 19.95 -2.53
C LEU A 254 -8.61 21.32 -1.87
N ILE A 255 -8.93 21.43 -0.58
CA ILE A 255 -8.72 22.65 0.21
C ILE A 255 -7.23 23.01 0.23
N TYR A 256 -6.37 22.04 0.56
CA TYR A 256 -4.92 22.25 0.56
C TYR A 256 -4.40 22.71 -0.81
N TYR A 257 -4.84 22.05 -1.89
CA TYR A 257 -4.50 22.43 -3.25
C TYR A 257 -4.89 23.89 -3.55
N TYR A 258 -6.14 24.26 -3.25
CA TYR A 258 -6.65 25.60 -3.47
C TYR A 258 -5.85 26.65 -2.68
N VAL A 259 -5.63 26.42 -1.39
CA VAL A 259 -4.88 27.32 -0.50
C VAL A 259 -3.45 27.54 -1.03
N VAL A 260 -2.74 26.47 -1.39
CA VAL A 260 -1.37 26.61 -1.90
C VAL A 260 -1.32 27.35 -3.23
N GLN A 261 -2.31 27.15 -4.11
CA GLN A 261 -2.40 27.88 -5.38
C GLN A 261 -2.65 29.39 -5.16
N VAL A 262 -3.57 29.74 -4.25
CA VAL A 262 -3.84 31.14 -3.89
C VAL A 262 -2.60 31.82 -3.30
N VAL A 263 -1.91 31.15 -2.38
CA VAL A 263 -0.68 31.69 -1.76
C VAL A 263 0.43 31.89 -2.78
N ARG A 264 0.58 30.97 -3.75
CA ARG A 264 1.59 31.10 -4.81
C ARG A 264 1.32 32.27 -5.74
N ARG A 265 0.06 32.47 -6.16
CA ARG A 265 -0.32 33.61 -7.02
C ARG A 265 -0.05 34.96 -6.37
N LYS A 266 -0.24 35.07 -5.04
CA LYS A 266 0.09 36.31 -4.29
C LYS A 266 1.58 36.62 -4.22
N LYS A 267 2.48 35.64 -4.41
CA LYS A 267 3.95 35.86 -4.39
C LYS A 267 4.53 36.19 -5.76
N SER A 268 3.77 35.99 -6.84
CA SER A 268 4.21 36.24 -8.22
C SER A 268 3.75 37.58 -8.78
N ASN A 269 2.89 38.31 -8.04
CA ASN A 269 2.41 39.65 -8.34
C ASN A 269 3.07 40.64 -7.38
#